data_AF-A0A6L8FUN8-F1
#
_entry.id   AF-A0A6L8FUN8-F1
#
_cell.length_a   1.000
_cell.length_b   1.000
_cell.length_c   1.000
_cell.angle_alpha   90.00
_cell.angle_beta   90.00
_cell.angle_gamma   90.00
#
_symmetry.space_group_name_H-M   'P 1'
#
loop_
_entity.id
_entity.type
_entity.pdbx_description
1 polymer ?
#
loop_
_entity_poly.entity_id
_entity_poly.type
_entity_poly.pdbx_seq_one_letter_code
_entity_poly.pdbx_strand_id
1 'polypeptide(L)'
;MRPHDFDRGVALPAGLTVAAVSKAADYIERSLADLTDIYFDQANLFSGLVGGFGARALDSHSVYEKHRHRDTAAQRFPDLRRRGSPDPPAPRDSLESKASIRAWQLQAHYDHAGWYVVWRYLVDPTETYEPGRPVIVWRIDIAFLEQSDWKYEGSGASSAGGGRTETFGLIKPAARLKGCAVYARSDVVLRGGKPVPANGDRRPPP
;
A
#
# COMPACT_ATOMS: atom_id res chain seq x y z
N MET A 1 5.86 -15.26 1.21
CA MET A 1 5.87 -14.71 -0.17
C MET A 1 6.71 -15.58 -1.08
N ARG A 2 6.35 -15.69 -2.36
CA ARG A 2 7.03 -16.58 -3.33
C ARG A 2 8.16 -15.83 -4.05
N PRO A 3 9.40 -16.35 -4.10
CA PRO A 3 10.52 -15.64 -4.72
C PRO A 3 10.35 -15.34 -6.21
N HIS A 4 9.62 -16.18 -6.96
CA HIS A 4 9.40 -16.03 -8.40
C HIS A 4 8.33 -15.00 -8.77
N ASP A 5 7.54 -14.53 -7.79
CA ASP A 5 6.50 -13.52 -7.97
C ASP A 5 7.05 -12.08 -7.88
N PHE A 6 8.36 -11.92 -7.69
CA PHE A 6 9.04 -10.62 -7.63
C PHE A 6 9.62 -10.22 -8.99
N ASP A 7 9.33 -8.99 -9.40
CA ASP A 7 9.96 -8.35 -10.55
C ASP A 7 11.14 -7.47 -10.08
N ARG A 8 12.36 -7.91 -10.40
CA ARG A 8 13.59 -7.19 -10.06
C ARG A 8 13.93 -6.06 -11.03
N GLY A 9 13.20 -5.92 -12.13
CA GLY A 9 13.34 -4.84 -13.11
C GLY A 9 12.67 -3.54 -12.67
N VAL A 10 11.79 -3.59 -11.66
CA VAL A 10 11.11 -2.40 -11.14
C VAL A 10 12.07 -1.53 -10.34
N ALA A 11 12.07 -0.23 -10.63
CA ALA A 11 12.86 0.74 -9.89
C ALA A 11 12.42 0.83 -8.43
N LEU A 12 13.39 0.84 -7.52
CA LEU A 12 13.16 1.00 -6.08
C LEU A 12 13.75 2.33 -5.58
N PRO A 13 13.17 2.90 -4.51
CA PRO A 13 13.81 3.96 -3.75
C PRO A 13 15.24 3.59 -3.32
N ALA A 14 16.11 4.58 -3.21
CA ALA A 14 17.53 4.36 -2.95
C ALA A 14 17.74 3.52 -1.67
N GLY A 15 18.36 2.35 -1.83
CA GLY A 15 18.67 1.42 -0.75
C GLY A 15 17.48 0.60 -0.22
N LEU A 16 16.27 0.79 -0.73
CA LEU A 16 15.17 -0.14 -0.48
C LEU A 16 15.44 -1.44 -1.25
N THR A 17 15.22 -2.59 -0.60
CA THR A 17 15.50 -3.90 -1.20
C THR A 17 14.24 -4.75 -1.27
N VAL A 18 14.20 -5.67 -2.24
CA VAL A 18 13.15 -6.71 -2.34
C VAL A 18 13.03 -7.51 -1.04
N ALA A 19 14.15 -7.81 -0.38
CA ALA A 19 14.14 -8.53 0.89
C ALA A 19 13.43 -7.73 2.01
N ALA A 20 13.65 -6.42 2.08
CA ALA A 20 12.95 -5.56 3.03
C ALA A 20 11.45 -5.49 2.75
N VAL A 21 11.07 -5.32 1.47
CA VAL A 21 9.67 -5.31 1.03
C VAL A 21 8.99 -6.64 1.34
N SER A 22 9.67 -7.76 1.10
CA SER A 22 9.14 -9.10 1.40
C SER A 22 8.91 -9.32 2.88
N LYS A 23 9.86 -8.91 3.73
CA LYS A 23 9.70 -8.97 5.20
C LYS A 23 8.56 -8.08 5.68
N ALA A 24 8.39 -6.91 5.07
CA ALA A 24 7.32 -5.99 5.42
C ALA A 24 5.93 -6.55 5.09
N ALA A 25 5.73 -7.11 3.90
CA ALA A 25 4.47 -7.75 3.55
C ALA A 25 4.16 -8.96 4.43
N ASP A 26 5.16 -9.79 4.72
CA ASP A 26 5.01 -10.94 5.61
C ASP A 26 4.67 -10.51 7.06
N TYR A 27 5.23 -9.39 7.53
CA TYR A 27 4.85 -8.77 8.80
C TYR A 27 3.40 -8.25 8.80
N ILE A 28 2.97 -7.57 7.73
CA ILE A 28 1.57 -7.11 7.56
C ILE A 28 0.61 -8.29 7.68
N GLU A 29 0.82 -9.33 6.87
CA GLU A 29 -0.10 -10.48 6.77
C GLU A 29 -0.25 -11.21 8.11
N ARG A 30 0.86 -11.44 8.83
CA ARG A 30 0.81 -12.05 10.17
C ARG A 30 0.17 -11.14 11.21
N SER A 31 0.53 -9.86 11.22
CA SER A 31 0.13 -8.95 12.30
C SER A 31 -1.33 -8.55 12.23
N LEU A 32 -1.95 -8.66 11.05
CA LEU A 32 -3.36 -8.32 10.84
C LEU A 32 -4.26 -9.55 10.73
N ALA A 33 -3.71 -10.76 10.88
CA ALA A 33 -4.46 -12.01 10.75
C ALA A 33 -5.64 -12.09 11.73
N ASP A 34 -5.43 -11.65 12.98
CA ASP A 34 -6.46 -11.67 14.04
C ASP A 34 -7.36 -10.43 14.03
N LEU A 35 -7.18 -9.52 13.06
CA LEU A 35 -7.91 -8.24 12.98
C LEU A 35 -8.86 -8.18 11.79
N THR A 36 -9.17 -9.31 11.16
CA THR A 36 -10.01 -9.38 9.95
C THR A 36 -11.42 -8.84 10.15
N ASP A 37 -11.95 -8.90 11.37
CA ASP A 37 -13.28 -8.34 11.67
C ASP A 37 -13.34 -6.84 11.41
N ILE A 38 -12.24 -6.11 11.70
CA ILE A 38 -12.12 -4.68 11.39
C ILE A 38 -12.27 -4.41 9.90
N TYR A 39 -11.84 -5.33 9.03
CA TYR A 39 -12.04 -5.18 7.58
C TYR A 39 -13.52 -5.22 7.20
N PHE A 40 -14.30 -6.13 7.79
CA PHE A 40 -15.73 -6.26 7.50
C PHE A 40 -16.55 -5.14 8.13
N ASP A 41 -16.15 -4.65 9.30
CA ASP A 41 -16.80 -3.52 9.96
C ASP A 41 -16.43 -2.18 9.30
N GLN A 42 -15.14 -1.97 9.00
CA GLN A 42 -14.59 -0.69 8.53
C GLN A 42 -13.38 -0.90 7.60
N ALA A 43 -13.63 -1.33 6.36
CA ALA A 43 -12.58 -1.57 5.35
C ALA A 43 -11.59 -0.39 5.15
N ASN A 44 -12.04 0.86 5.27
CA ASN A 44 -11.17 2.04 5.18
C ASN A 44 -10.21 2.15 6.37
N LEU A 45 -10.68 1.85 7.60
CA LEU A 45 -9.83 1.79 8.77
C LEU A 45 -8.81 0.66 8.62
N PHE A 46 -9.23 -0.50 8.13
CA PHE A 46 -8.33 -1.62 7.87
C PHE A 46 -7.27 -1.30 6.82
N SER A 47 -7.61 -0.59 5.73
CA SER A 47 -6.62 -0.06 4.78
C SER A 47 -5.60 0.86 5.46
N GLY A 48 -6.05 1.71 6.39
CA GLY A 48 -5.16 2.52 7.22
C GLY A 48 -4.20 1.68 8.09
N LEU A 49 -4.70 0.59 8.69
CA LEU A 49 -3.88 -0.36 9.46
C LEU A 49 -2.84 -1.03 8.56
N VAL A 50 -3.22 -1.54 7.39
CA VAL A 50 -2.27 -2.16 6.43
C VAL A 50 -1.16 -1.18 6.06
N GLY A 51 -1.49 0.07 5.73
CA GLY A 51 -0.50 1.12 5.45
C GLY A 51 0.43 1.40 6.64
N GLY A 52 -0.14 1.55 7.84
CA GLY A 52 0.63 1.83 9.07
C GLY A 52 1.54 0.67 9.51
N PHE A 53 1.08 -0.57 9.40
CA PHE A 53 1.89 -1.77 9.65
C PHE A 53 3.00 -1.92 8.61
N GLY A 54 2.73 -1.60 7.35
CA GLY A 54 3.74 -1.52 6.30
C GLY A 54 4.84 -0.51 6.61
N ALA A 55 4.48 0.70 7.04
CA ALA A 55 5.44 1.72 7.45
C ALA A 55 6.29 1.24 8.65
N ARG A 56 5.66 0.66 9.67
CA ARG A 56 6.35 0.10 10.85
C ARG A 56 7.34 -1.01 10.47
N ALA A 57 6.96 -1.89 9.55
CA ALA A 57 7.82 -2.98 9.14
C ALA A 57 9.02 -2.47 8.32
N LEU A 58 8.80 -1.50 7.42
CA LEU A 58 9.87 -0.88 6.65
C LEU A 58 10.85 -0.10 7.53
N ASP A 59 10.38 0.62 8.55
CA ASP A 59 11.22 1.25 9.58
C ASP A 59 12.16 0.23 10.25
N SER A 60 11.67 -0.99 10.49
CA SER A 60 12.41 -2.06 11.17
C SER A 60 13.35 -2.86 10.26
N HIS A 61 13.08 -2.91 8.95
CA HIS A 61 13.71 -3.87 8.03
C HIS A 61 14.36 -3.23 6.81
N SER A 62 14.36 -1.91 6.70
CA SER A 62 14.94 -1.17 5.57
C SER A 62 15.86 -0.04 6.02
N VAL A 63 16.43 0.66 5.03
CA VAL A 63 17.21 1.90 5.24
C VAL A 63 16.34 3.12 5.48
N TYR A 64 15.01 2.97 5.49
CA TYR A 64 14.07 4.03 5.83
C TYR A 64 13.71 3.97 7.31
N GLU A 65 13.40 5.11 7.89
CA GLU A 65 12.96 5.26 9.28
C GLU A 65 11.67 6.07 9.36
N LYS A 66 10.88 5.85 10.42
CA LYS A 66 9.69 6.69 10.68
C LYS A 66 10.07 8.16 10.76
N HIS A 67 9.37 8.98 9.99
CA HIS A 67 9.54 10.41 10.04
C HIS A 67 8.95 10.94 11.37
N ARG A 68 9.81 11.55 12.20
CA ARG A 68 9.41 12.05 13.52
C ARG A 68 8.81 13.44 13.41
N HIS A 69 7.48 13.52 13.39
CA HIS A 69 6.78 14.81 13.50
C HIS A 69 6.79 15.26 14.98
N ARG A 70 7.83 16.00 15.40
CA ARG A 70 8.06 16.35 16.81
C ARG A 70 6.88 17.10 17.47
N ASP A 71 6.06 17.82 16.71
CA ASP A 71 5.14 18.82 17.28
C ASP A 71 3.69 18.77 16.76
N THR A 72 3.21 17.68 16.13
CA THR A 72 1.81 17.67 15.66
C THR A 72 1.20 16.27 15.56
N ALA A 73 0.12 16.03 16.31
CA ALA A 73 -0.65 14.79 16.27
C ALA A 73 -1.66 14.80 15.10
N ALA A 74 -1.21 14.56 13.86
CA ALA A 74 -2.00 13.97 12.75
C ALA A 74 -1.24 13.99 11.40
N GLN A 75 -1.14 12.79 10.81
CA GLN A 75 -1.12 12.46 9.38
C GLN A 75 -0.12 13.11 8.39
N ARG A 76 0.99 13.77 8.73
CA ARG A 76 1.84 14.41 7.69
C ARG A 76 2.65 13.44 6.80
N PHE A 77 2.81 13.80 5.52
CA PHE A 77 3.73 13.14 4.57
C PHE A 77 5.21 13.51 4.85
N PRO A 78 6.17 12.62 4.56
CA PRO A 78 5.98 11.19 4.32
C PRO A 78 5.89 10.39 5.63
N ASP A 79 5.32 9.19 5.56
CA ASP A 79 5.37 8.21 6.66
C ASP A 79 6.83 7.86 7.07
N LEU A 80 7.71 7.75 6.07
CA LEU A 80 9.09 7.32 6.22
C LEU A 80 10.05 8.26 5.48
N ARG A 81 11.27 8.40 6.02
CA ARG A 81 12.39 9.05 5.35
C ARG A 81 13.62 8.14 5.29
N ARG A 82 14.50 8.31 4.31
CA ARG A 82 15.76 7.56 4.27
C ARG A 82 16.65 7.98 5.45
N ARG A 83 17.22 7.00 6.17
CA ARG A 83 18.12 7.28 7.31
C ARG A 83 19.28 8.18 6.89
N GLY A 84 19.50 9.23 7.66
CA GLY A 84 20.52 10.24 7.37
C GLY A 84 20.12 11.30 6.34
N SER A 85 18.87 11.32 5.86
CA SER A 85 18.37 12.42 5.03
C SER A 85 18.22 13.72 5.85
N PRO A 86 18.22 14.90 5.21
CA PRO A 86 17.86 16.16 5.84
C PRO A 86 16.44 16.16 6.42
N ASP A 87 16.15 17.18 7.25
CA ASP A 87 14.83 17.46 7.79
C ASP A 87 14.38 18.87 7.37
N PRO A 88 13.36 19.03 6.50
CA PRO A 88 12.55 17.97 5.91
C PRO A 88 13.30 17.15 4.84
N PRO A 89 12.91 15.89 4.59
CA PRO A 89 13.52 15.05 3.55
C PRO A 89 13.16 15.56 2.14
N ALA A 90 14.08 15.39 1.19
CA ALA A 90 13.77 15.61 -0.22
C ALA A 90 12.82 14.52 -0.75
N PRO A 91 12.00 14.77 -1.79
CA PRO A 91 11.06 13.79 -2.36
C PRO A 91 11.65 12.40 -2.64
N ARG A 92 12.90 12.33 -3.12
CA ARG A 92 13.59 11.06 -3.41
C ARG A 92 13.97 10.26 -2.16
N ASP A 93 14.05 10.92 -1.01
CA ASP A 93 14.29 10.33 0.30
C ASP A 93 13.00 10.13 1.09
N SER A 94 11.86 10.60 0.57
CA SER A 94 10.52 10.46 1.15
C SER A 94 9.83 9.18 0.66
N LEU A 95 9.27 8.39 1.59
CA LEU A 95 8.54 7.16 1.28
C LEU A 95 7.22 7.11 2.07
N GLU A 96 6.12 7.07 1.34
CA GLU A 96 4.76 6.93 1.87
C GLU A 96 4.27 5.50 1.77
N SER A 97 3.59 5.01 2.81
CA SER A 97 3.04 3.66 2.89
C SER A 97 1.52 3.69 2.81
N LYS A 98 0.97 3.23 1.68
CA LYS A 98 -0.47 3.18 1.44
C LYS A 98 -0.94 1.76 1.20
N ALA A 99 -2.23 1.52 1.43
CA ALA A 99 -2.86 0.25 1.12
C ALA A 99 -4.13 0.46 0.32
N SER A 100 -4.49 -0.54 -0.48
CA SER A 100 -5.75 -0.54 -1.22
C SER A 100 -6.11 -1.93 -1.69
N ILE A 101 -7.39 -2.26 -1.62
CA ILE A 101 -7.93 -3.53 -2.13
C ILE A 101 -8.05 -3.58 -3.65
N ARG A 102 -7.98 -2.42 -4.33
CA ARG A 102 -8.11 -2.33 -5.79
C ARG A 102 -6.74 -2.26 -6.43
N ALA A 103 -6.54 -2.86 -7.59
CA ALA A 103 -5.23 -2.82 -8.28
C ALA A 103 -4.83 -1.43 -8.78
N TRP A 104 -5.81 -0.60 -9.13
CA TRP A 104 -5.60 0.65 -9.89
C TRP A 104 -6.25 1.84 -9.19
N GLN A 105 -6.17 1.90 -7.87
CA GLN A 105 -6.67 3.02 -7.08
C GLN A 105 -5.63 3.42 -6.04
N LEU A 106 -5.36 4.72 -5.91
CA LEU A 106 -4.56 5.23 -4.80
C LEU A 106 -5.20 6.53 -4.35
N GLN A 107 -5.45 6.60 -3.04
CA GLN A 107 -5.93 7.79 -2.37
C GLN A 107 -4.91 8.16 -1.30
N ALA A 108 -4.59 9.44 -1.23
CA ALA A 108 -3.69 9.98 -0.22
C ALA A 108 -4.32 11.19 0.44
N HIS A 109 -3.76 11.56 1.58
CA HIS A 109 -4.13 12.78 2.29
C HIS A 109 -3.28 13.99 1.90
N TYR A 110 -2.31 13.77 1.01
CA TYR A 110 -1.36 14.75 0.50
C TYR A 110 -1.08 14.45 -0.97
N ASP A 111 -0.84 15.50 -1.73
CA ASP A 111 -0.45 15.49 -3.14
C ASP A 111 1.07 15.59 -3.33
N HIS A 112 1.86 15.27 -2.32
CA HIS A 112 3.30 15.56 -2.34
C HIS A 112 4.06 14.62 -3.28
N ALA A 113 5.14 15.14 -3.87
CA ALA A 113 6.05 14.31 -4.64
C ALA A 113 6.86 13.39 -3.72
N GLY A 114 7.08 12.15 -4.15
CA GLY A 114 7.94 11.19 -3.46
C GLY A 114 7.65 9.75 -3.82
N TRP A 115 8.29 8.82 -3.12
CA TRP A 115 8.03 7.40 -3.31
C TRP A 115 6.77 6.95 -2.57
N TYR A 116 6.00 6.07 -3.19
CA TYR A 116 4.83 5.42 -2.61
C TYR A 116 5.00 3.91 -2.71
N VAL A 117 4.89 3.22 -1.59
CA VAL A 117 4.65 1.77 -1.56
C VAL A 117 3.17 1.53 -1.34
N VAL A 118 2.54 0.79 -2.26
CA VAL A 118 1.12 0.48 -2.21
C VAL A 118 0.92 -1.01 -2.00
N TRP A 119 0.51 -1.37 -0.78
CA TRP A 119 0.18 -2.73 -0.39
C TRP A 119 -1.20 -3.09 -0.94
N ARG A 120 -1.24 -3.92 -1.99
CA ARG A 120 -2.49 -4.48 -2.51
C ARG A 120 -2.81 -5.74 -1.74
N TYR A 121 -3.89 -5.67 -0.97
CA TYR A 121 -4.28 -6.77 -0.11
C TYR A 121 -5.68 -7.28 -0.44
N LEU A 122 -5.95 -8.50 0.01
CA LEU A 122 -7.29 -9.08 0.11
C LEU A 122 -7.42 -9.73 1.48
N VAL A 123 -8.66 -9.85 1.95
CA VAL A 123 -9.02 -10.54 3.19
C VAL A 123 -9.82 -11.78 2.81
N ASP A 124 -9.33 -12.95 3.20
CA ASP A 124 -9.89 -14.26 2.94
C ASP A 124 -10.00 -15.06 4.25
N PRO A 125 -11.06 -14.85 5.05
CA PRO A 125 -11.26 -15.57 6.31
C PRO A 125 -11.46 -17.08 6.12
N THR A 126 -11.73 -17.52 4.90
CA THR A 126 -11.89 -18.94 4.56
C THR A 126 -10.56 -19.62 4.26
N GLU A 127 -9.48 -18.84 4.17
CA GLU A 127 -8.12 -19.31 3.89
C GLU A 127 -8.01 -20.17 2.62
N THR A 128 -8.89 -19.90 1.64
CA THR A 128 -8.95 -20.58 0.35
C THR A 128 -7.67 -20.37 -0.47
N TYR A 129 -7.02 -19.21 -0.35
CA TYR A 129 -5.76 -18.94 -1.06
C TYR A 129 -4.53 -19.54 -0.38
N GLU A 130 -4.47 -19.49 0.95
CA GLU A 130 -3.30 -19.92 1.72
C GLU A 130 -3.72 -20.19 3.19
N PRO A 131 -3.65 -21.46 3.65
CA PRO A 131 -3.97 -21.81 5.03
C PRO A 131 -3.16 -21.01 6.05
N GLY A 132 -3.83 -20.58 7.12
CA GLY A 132 -3.27 -19.75 8.19
C GLY A 132 -2.96 -18.30 7.80
N ARG A 133 -3.44 -17.83 6.64
CA ARG A 133 -3.16 -16.47 6.14
C ARG A 133 -4.45 -15.79 5.64
N PRO A 134 -5.30 -15.31 6.57
CA PRO A 134 -6.57 -14.69 6.20
C PRO A 134 -6.41 -13.25 5.68
N VAL A 135 -5.21 -12.67 5.78
CA VAL A 135 -4.84 -11.41 5.12
C VAL A 135 -3.69 -11.69 4.17
N ILE A 136 -3.85 -11.29 2.90
CA ILE A 136 -2.89 -11.60 1.84
C ILE A 136 -2.53 -10.32 1.10
N VAL A 137 -1.26 -9.94 1.11
CA VAL A 137 -0.69 -8.96 0.18
C VAL A 137 -0.44 -9.69 -1.12
N TRP A 138 -1.32 -9.48 -2.10
CA TRP A 138 -1.25 -10.17 -3.39
C TRP A 138 -0.46 -9.38 -4.43
N ARG A 139 -0.25 -8.08 -4.23
CA ARG A 139 0.57 -7.23 -5.10
C ARG A 139 1.17 -6.05 -4.34
N ILE A 140 2.34 -5.60 -4.76
CA ILE A 140 3.02 -4.44 -4.17
C ILE A 140 3.46 -3.53 -5.31
N ASP A 141 2.84 -2.36 -5.41
CA ASP A 141 3.27 -1.33 -6.35
C ASP A 141 4.25 -0.38 -5.64
N ILE A 142 5.39 -0.08 -6.27
CA ILE A 142 6.32 0.95 -5.81
C ILE A 142 6.54 1.94 -6.95
N ALA A 143 6.16 3.20 -6.73
CA ALA A 143 6.23 4.25 -7.72
C ALA A 143 6.72 5.56 -7.12
N PHE A 144 7.52 6.31 -7.87
CA PHE A 144 7.75 7.73 -7.59
C PHE A 144 6.60 8.51 -8.24
N LEU A 145 5.90 9.32 -7.46
CA LEU A 145 4.79 10.14 -7.93
C LEU A 145 5.15 11.61 -7.79
N GLU A 146 4.78 12.41 -8.78
CA GLU A 146 4.96 13.86 -8.77
C GLU A 146 3.70 14.55 -8.25
N GLN A 147 3.81 15.80 -7.80
CA GLN A 147 2.63 16.55 -7.34
C GLN A 147 1.56 16.68 -8.43
N SER A 148 1.99 16.83 -9.69
CA SER A 148 1.10 16.90 -10.85
C SER A 148 0.35 15.59 -11.15
N ASP A 149 0.68 14.48 -10.50
CA ASP A 149 -0.02 13.21 -10.67
C ASP A 149 -1.31 13.14 -9.85
N TRP A 150 -1.53 14.08 -8.94
CA TRP A 150 -2.66 14.09 -8.03
C TRP A 150 -3.77 15.03 -8.50
N LYS A 151 -5.01 14.67 -8.18
CA LYS A 151 -6.19 15.53 -8.27
C LYS A 151 -6.84 15.64 -6.90
N TYR A 152 -7.26 16.84 -6.53
CA TYR A 152 -8.06 17.05 -5.33
C TYR A 152 -9.45 16.43 -5.50
N GLU A 153 -9.90 15.65 -4.52
CA GLU A 153 -11.23 15.00 -4.54
C GLU A 153 -12.19 15.57 -3.48
N GLY A 154 -11.79 16.64 -2.77
CA GLY A 154 -12.63 17.34 -1.80
C GLY A 154 -12.58 16.76 -0.39
N SER A 155 -12.99 17.58 0.58
CA SER A 155 -13.52 17.14 1.88
C SER A 155 -15.03 17.40 1.88
N GLY A 156 -15.85 16.37 2.04
CA GLY A 156 -17.32 16.47 1.92
C GLY A 156 -18.02 17.18 3.09
N ALA A 157 -17.43 18.20 3.71
CA ALA A 157 -18.03 18.93 4.82
C ALA A 157 -18.76 20.19 4.31
N SER A 158 -20.03 20.33 4.69
CA SER A 158 -20.74 21.60 4.64
C SER A 158 -20.11 22.61 5.62
N SER A 159 -20.47 23.88 5.47
CA SER A 159 -19.94 25.05 6.21
C SER A 159 -20.06 25.03 7.74
N ALA A 160 -20.52 23.93 8.35
CA ALA A 160 -20.70 23.75 9.78
C ALA A 160 -19.66 22.78 10.36
N GLY A 161 -18.39 23.22 10.39
CA GLY A 161 -17.36 22.79 11.36
C GLY A 161 -17.26 21.29 11.65
N GLY A 162 -16.52 20.56 10.81
CA GLY A 162 -16.06 19.21 11.09
C GLY A 162 -14.87 18.86 10.18
N GLY A 163 -13.65 19.18 10.62
CA GLY A 163 -12.41 19.02 9.84
C GLY A 163 -12.12 17.56 9.52
N ARG A 164 -12.47 17.11 8.32
CA ARG A 164 -11.92 15.88 7.74
C ARG A 164 -10.67 16.20 6.92
N THR A 165 -9.68 15.31 7.00
CA THR A 165 -8.44 15.39 6.23
C THR A 165 -8.73 15.47 4.74
N GLU A 166 -8.03 16.37 4.05
CA GLU A 166 -8.08 16.50 2.60
C GLU A 166 -7.78 15.15 1.91
N THR A 167 -8.29 15.01 0.70
CA THR A 167 -8.17 13.78 -0.07
C THR A 167 -7.73 14.09 -1.50
N PHE A 168 -6.73 13.34 -1.95
CA PHE A 168 -6.20 13.40 -3.29
C PHE A 168 -6.25 12.01 -3.93
N GLY A 169 -6.78 11.96 -5.14
CA GLY A 169 -6.78 10.76 -5.98
C GLY A 169 -5.71 10.84 -7.05
N LEU A 170 -5.17 9.70 -7.45
CA LEU A 170 -4.19 9.63 -8.54
C LEU A 170 -4.88 9.84 -9.90
N ILE A 171 -4.33 10.69 -10.75
CA ILE A 171 -4.77 10.90 -12.14
C ILE A 171 -4.34 9.70 -12.98
N LYS A 172 -5.28 9.09 -13.72
CA LYS A 172 -5.04 7.93 -14.60
C LYS A 172 -4.22 6.82 -13.89
N PRO A 173 -4.71 6.28 -12.77
CA PRO A 173 -3.92 5.41 -11.88
C PRO A 173 -3.40 4.15 -12.57
N ALA A 174 -4.17 3.56 -13.48
CA ALA A 174 -3.72 2.41 -14.25
C ALA A 174 -2.49 2.72 -15.11
N ALA A 175 -2.41 3.91 -15.70
CA ALA A 175 -1.25 4.32 -16.49
C ALA A 175 -0.04 4.62 -15.59
N ARG A 176 -0.26 5.25 -14.43
CA ARG A 176 0.81 5.63 -13.49
C ARG A 176 1.43 4.46 -12.74
N LEU A 177 0.66 3.41 -12.47
CA LEU A 177 1.11 2.26 -11.69
C LEU A 177 1.46 1.04 -12.57
N LYS A 178 1.32 1.16 -13.90
CA LYS A 178 1.69 0.09 -14.83
C LYS A 178 3.20 -0.12 -14.79
N GLY A 179 3.64 -1.36 -14.58
CA GLY A 179 5.07 -1.70 -14.49
C GLY A 179 5.73 -1.32 -13.17
N CYS A 180 4.96 -0.87 -12.17
CA CYS A 180 5.46 -0.55 -10.84
C CYS A 180 5.33 -1.71 -9.84
N ALA A 181 4.82 -2.86 -10.26
CA ALA A 181 4.57 -4.00 -9.39
C ALA A 181 5.87 -4.75 -9.09
N VAL A 182 6.49 -4.49 -7.94
CA VAL A 182 7.70 -5.20 -7.47
C VAL A 182 7.37 -6.64 -7.08
N TYR A 183 6.12 -6.88 -6.68
CA TYR A 183 5.59 -8.20 -6.38
C TYR A 183 4.16 -8.32 -6.90
N ALA A 184 3.84 -9.47 -7.49
CA ALA A 184 2.46 -9.86 -7.79
C ALA A 184 2.32 -11.38 -7.74
N ARG A 185 1.40 -11.88 -6.93
CA ARG A 185 1.08 -13.30 -6.81
C ARG A 185 0.63 -13.86 -8.17
N SER A 186 1.33 -14.88 -8.65
CA SER A 186 1.00 -15.57 -9.91
C SER A 186 -0.32 -16.34 -9.87
N ASP A 187 -0.82 -16.69 -8.68
CA ASP A 187 -2.11 -17.36 -8.47
C ASP A 187 -3.28 -16.38 -8.25
N VAL A 188 -3.06 -15.07 -8.39
CA VAL A 188 -4.09 -14.04 -8.29
C VAL A 188 -4.21 -13.29 -9.61
N VAL A 189 -5.42 -13.25 -10.17
CA VAL A 189 -5.73 -12.52 -11.41
C VAL A 189 -6.78 -11.45 -11.17
N LEU A 190 -6.81 -10.42 -12.03
CA LEU A 190 -7.84 -9.38 -11.97
C LEU A 190 -9.02 -9.74 -12.87
N ARG A 191 -10.22 -9.90 -12.29
CA ARG A 191 -11.48 -10.02 -13.03
C ARG A 191 -12.46 -8.94 -12.56
N GLY A 192 -12.97 -8.14 -13.49
CA GLY A 192 -13.83 -6.99 -13.14
C GLY A 192 -13.15 -5.99 -12.18
N GLY A 193 -11.82 -5.89 -12.21
CA GLY A 193 -11.03 -5.04 -11.31
C GLY A 193 -10.82 -5.58 -9.89
N LYS A 194 -11.30 -6.80 -9.59
CA LYS A 194 -11.12 -7.47 -8.30
C LYS A 194 -10.06 -8.58 -8.39
N PRO A 195 -9.22 -8.77 -7.35
CA PRO A 195 -8.34 -9.93 -7.27
C PRO A 195 -9.16 -11.20 -7.00
N VAL A 196 -8.97 -12.23 -7.83
CA VAL A 196 -9.61 -13.55 -7.70
C VAL A 196 -8.57 -14.67 -7.92
N PRO A 197 -8.81 -15.92 -7.45
CA PRO A 197 -7.89 -17.01 -7.69
C PRO A 197 -7.79 -17.33 -9.18
N ALA A 198 -6.57 -17.59 -9.67
CA ALA A 198 -6.33 -17.99 -11.06
C ALA A 198 -7.07 -19.30 -11.43
N ASN A 199 -7.23 -20.21 -10.46
CA ASN A 199 -7.86 -21.53 -10.65
C ASN A 199 -9.40 -21.54 -10.54
N GLY A 200 -10.06 -20.40 -10.44
CA GLY A 200 -11.53 -20.30 -10.32
C GLY A 200 -12.33 -20.77 -11.56
N ASP A 201 -11.66 -21.30 -12.61
CA ASP A 201 -12.24 -21.74 -13.88
C ASP A 201 -12.55 -23.26 -13.95
N ARG A 202 -12.84 -23.95 -12.83
CA ARG A 202 -13.62 -25.19 -12.97
C ARG A 202 -15.06 -24.83 -13.33
N ARG A 203 -15.33 -24.63 -14.63
CA ARG A 203 -16.64 -24.96 -15.18
C ARG A 203 -16.96 -26.38 -14.71
N PRO A 204 -18.13 -26.66 -14.12
CA PRO A 204 -18.55 -28.04 -13.94
C PRO A 204 -18.49 -28.72 -15.32
N PRO A 205 -18.04 -29.98 -15.43
CA PRO A 205 -18.21 -30.72 -16.68
C PRO A 205 -19.70 -30.75 -17.06
N PRO A 206 -20.02 -30.79 -18.37
CA PRO A 206 -21.40 -30.83 -18.86
C PRO A 206 -22.18 -32.01 -18.28
#